data_AF-A0A2X3F1J0-F1
#
_entry.id   AF-A0A2X3F1J0-F1
#
_cell.length_a   1.000
_cell.length_b   1.000
_cell.length_c   1.000
_cell.angle_alpha   90.00
_cell.angle_beta   90.00
_cell.angle_gamma   90.00
#
_symmetry.space_group_name_H-M   'P 1'
#
loop_
_entity.id
_entity.type
_entity.pdbx_description
1 polymer ?
#
loop_
_entity_poly.entity_id
_entity_poly.type
_entity_poly.pdbx_seq_one_letter_code
_entity_poly.pdbx_strand_id
1 'polypeptide(L)'
;MGSITPAASLSTSKWKTTRYKLLSPGATLISRDISGVTQVNNGAVINDVGEQAAQTERLADKMLQQVFALLSRHDIVPNDVQEQMLTSHVRAMAHRSISGEPLPEVDASLFEEISEDSMMLAREVVAQFGNLPDEEAWLLSVHFEVAKDNL
;
A
#
# COMPACT_ATOMS: atom_id res chain seq x y z
N MET A 1 16.22 -65.54 -17.67
CA MET A 1 14.78 -65.58 -18.04
C MET A 1 14.05 -64.53 -17.23
N GLY A 2 13.18 -63.73 -17.89
CA GLY A 2 12.32 -62.69 -17.31
C GLY A 2 12.71 -61.25 -17.74
N SER A 3 12.45 -60.83 -19.00
CA SER A 3 11.32 -59.99 -19.48
C SER A 3 11.33 -58.54 -18.94
N ILE A 4 11.83 -57.51 -19.65
CA ILE A 4 11.30 -56.73 -20.80
C ILE A 4 10.25 -55.63 -20.44
N THR A 5 10.74 -54.38 -20.33
CA THR A 5 10.22 -53.06 -20.78
C THR A 5 8.86 -52.50 -20.25
N PRO A 6 8.46 -51.24 -20.59
CA PRO A 6 9.07 -49.94 -20.27
C PRO A 6 8.02 -48.96 -19.67
N ALA A 7 8.40 -47.74 -19.26
CA ALA A 7 7.42 -46.68 -19.01
C ALA A 7 7.78 -45.41 -19.77
N ALA A 8 6.78 -44.91 -20.50
CA ALA A 8 6.86 -43.93 -21.56
C ALA A 8 6.75 -42.47 -21.07
N SER A 9 7.22 -41.59 -21.94
CA SER A 9 7.06 -40.13 -21.90
C SER A 9 5.62 -39.68 -21.66
N LEU A 10 5.44 -38.65 -20.82
CA LEU A 10 4.21 -37.87 -20.76
C LEU A 10 4.53 -36.38 -20.93
N SER A 11 4.26 -35.92 -22.15
CA SER A 11 4.01 -34.54 -22.51
C SER A 11 2.51 -34.32 -22.46
N THR A 12 2.02 -33.38 -21.65
CA THR A 12 0.73 -32.74 -21.91
C THR A 12 0.72 -31.28 -21.46
N SER A 13 0.47 -30.44 -22.45
CA SER A 13 0.25 -29.01 -22.44
C SER A 13 -1.09 -28.60 -21.81
N LYS A 14 -1.23 -27.28 -21.59
CA LYS A 14 -2.48 -26.48 -21.51
C LYS A 14 -3.16 -26.37 -20.15
N TRP A 15 -2.78 -25.30 -19.45
CA TRP A 15 -3.54 -24.61 -18.42
C TRP A 15 -4.85 -24.09 -19.03
N LYS A 16 -5.94 -24.40 -18.33
CA LYS A 16 -7.34 -24.24 -18.75
C LYS A 16 -7.79 -22.79 -18.56
N THR A 17 -8.19 -22.14 -19.65
CA THR A 17 -8.99 -20.90 -19.65
C THR A 17 -10.39 -21.20 -19.11
N THR A 18 -10.72 -20.63 -17.96
CA THR A 18 -12.07 -20.64 -17.41
C THR A 18 -12.97 -19.76 -18.27
N ARG A 19 -13.91 -20.40 -18.97
CA ARG A 19 -15.01 -19.78 -19.70
C ARG A 19 -15.96 -19.07 -18.72
N TYR A 20 -16.08 -17.76 -18.82
CA TYR A 20 -17.30 -17.07 -18.40
C TYR A 20 -18.35 -17.23 -19.51
N LYS A 21 -19.54 -17.71 -19.12
CA LYS A 21 -20.72 -17.80 -19.97
C LYS A 21 -21.83 -17.02 -19.28
N LEU A 22 -22.61 -16.30 -20.10
CA LEU A 22 -23.93 -15.69 -19.87
C LEU A 22 -23.94 -14.25 -19.34
N LEU A 23 -24.23 -13.29 -20.22
CA LEU A 23 -25.60 -12.79 -20.39
C LEU A 23 -25.73 -11.99 -21.70
N SER A 24 -26.61 -12.44 -22.59
CA SER A 24 -27.35 -11.52 -23.48
C SER A 24 -28.73 -11.36 -22.88
N PRO A 25 -29.24 -10.12 -22.82
CA PRO A 25 -30.59 -9.89 -23.30
C PRO A 25 -30.64 -8.68 -24.24
N GLY A 26 -31.42 -8.83 -25.31
CA GLY A 26 -31.70 -7.75 -26.24
C GLY A 26 -32.36 -6.57 -25.53
N ALA A 27 -31.84 -5.37 -25.83
CA ALA A 27 -32.54 -4.12 -25.66
C ALA A 27 -32.47 -3.38 -26.99
N THR A 28 -33.58 -3.42 -27.74
CA THR A 28 -33.83 -2.48 -28.83
C THR A 28 -34.10 -1.13 -28.17
N LEU A 29 -33.18 -0.18 -28.31
CA LEU A 29 -33.46 1.22 -28.00
C LEU A 29 -33.29 2.06 -29.26
N ILE A 30 -34.34 2.83 -29.48
CA ILE A 30 -34.71 3.56 -30.68
C ILE A 30 -33.70 4.69 -30.90
N SER A 31 -33.15 4.78 -32.12
CA SER A 31 -32.34 5.91 -32.55
C SER A 31 -33.18 7.19 -32.53
N ARG A 32 -32.79 8.14 -31.68
CA ARG A 32 -33.15 9.54 -31.79
C ARG A 32 -31.88 10.36 -31.70
N ASP A 33 -31.54 10.94 -32.85
CA ASP A 33 -30.47 11.90 -33.04
C ASP A 33 -30.79 13.18 -32.26
N ILE A 34 -29.96 13.53 -31.27
CA ILE A 34 -29.92 14.88 -30.71
C ILE A 34 -28.47 15.18 -30.35
N SER A 35 -27.92 16.21 -31.00
CA SER A 35 -26.55 16.68 -30.88
C SER A 35 -26.16 17.00 -29.43
N GLY A 36 -25.06 16.41 -28.98
CA GLY A 36 -24.42 16.70 -27.71
C GLY A 36 -23.41 15.61 -27.38
N VAL A 37 -22.12 15.92 -27.53
CA VAL A 37 -21.00 14.97 -27.37
C VAL A 37 -21.02 14.34 -25.98
N THR A 38 -21.49 13.10 -25.88
CA THR A 38 -21.26 12.24 -24.71
C THR A 38 -19.99 11.44 -24.97
N GLN A 39 -18.85 11.93 -24.47
CA GLN A 39 -17.67 11.09 -24.35
C GLN A 39 -17.90 10.11 -23.18
N VAL A 40 -18.38 8.91 -23.51
CA VAL A 40 -18.39 7.79 -22.57
C VAL A 40 -16.98 7.22 -22.48
N ASN A 41 -16.30 7.46 -21.35
CA ASN A 41 -14.95 6.97 -21.08
C ASN A 41 -15.00 5.58 -20.42
N ASN A 42 -15.33 4.54 -21.18
CA ASN A 42 -15.26 3.13 -20.72
C ASN A 42 -13.81 2.61 -20.62
N GLY A 43 -12.89 3.38 -20.06
CA GLY A 43 -11.47 3.05 -19.91
C GLY A 43 -10.69 3.89 -18.88
N ALA A 44 -11.35 4.78 -18.13
CA ALA A 44 -10.66 5.73 -17.25
C ALA A 44 -10.27 5.19 -15.86
N VAL A 45 -10.83 4.06 -15.42
CA VAL A 45 -10.68 3.59 -14.02
C VAL A 45 -9.38 2.80 -13.80
N ILE A 46 -8.85 2.12 -14.82
CA ILE A 46 -7.64 1.29 -14.70
C ILE A 46 -6.33 2.07 -14.73
N ASN A 47 -6.31 3.23 -15.41
CA ASN A 47 -5.11 4.07 -15.48
C ASN A 47 -4.90 4.84 -14.17
N ASP A 48 -5.99 5.31 -13.55
CA ASP A 48 -5.98 6.07 -12.30
C ASP A 48 -5.47 5.21 -11.12
N VAL A 49 -5.99 4.00 -10.97
CA VAL A 49 -5.56 3.07 -9.90
C VAL A 49 -4.10 2.64 -10.07
N GLY A 50 -3.66 2.37 -11.30
CA GLY A 50 -2.27 2.00 -11.57
C GLY A 50 -1.28 3.15 -11.33
N GLU A 51 -1.67 4.36 -11.69
CA GLU A 51 -0.87 5.56 -11.44
C GLU A 51 -0.80 5.89 -9.94
N GLN A 52 -1.92 5.77 -9.22
CA GLN A 52 -1.99 5.98 -7.78
C GLN A 52 -1.13 4.98 -7.00
N ALA A 53 -1.14 3.70 -7.40
CA ALA A 53 -0.27 2.68 -6.80
C ALA A 53 1.22 3.02 -6.99
N ALA A 54 1.61 3.44 -8.21
CA ALA A 54 2.98 3.85 -8.49
C ALA A 54 3.39 5.14 -7.74
N GLN A 55 2.47 6.09 -7.57
CA GLN A 55 2.72 7.29 -6.75
C GLN A 55 2.90 6.94 -5.27
N THR A 56 2.06 6.03 -4.75
CA THR A 56 2.14 5.53 -3.39
C THR A 56 3.49 4.87 -3.12
N GLU A 57 3.95 3.98 -4.01
CA GLU A 57 5.24 3.30 -3.87
C GLU A 57 6.41 4.29 -3.88
N ARG A 58 6.41 5.25 -4.82
CA ARG A 58 7.46 6.29 -4.89
C ARG A 58 7.50 7.16 -3.63
N LEU A 59 6.33 7.56 -3.12
CA LEU A 59 6.25 8.34 -1.89
C LEU A 59 6.76 7.52 -0.70
N ALA A 60 6.33 6.26 -0.58
CA ALA A 60 6.77 5.38 0.49
C ALA A 60 8.30 5.20 0.49
N ASP A 61 8.91 4.90 -0.66
CA ASP A 61 10.35 4.69 -0.77
C ASP A 61 11.14 5.95 -0.40
N LYS A 62 10.68 7.13 -0.86
CA LYS A 62 11.26 8.42 -0.47
C LYS A 62 11.18 8.62 1.05
N MET A 63 10.00 8.42 1.63
CA MET A 63 9.77 8.63 3.05
C MET A 63 10.57 7.63 3.91
N LEU A 64 10.68 6.37 3.49
CA LEU A 64 11.51 5.36 4.17
C LEU A 64 12.98 5.77 4.20
N GLN A 65 13.53 6.24 3.08
CA GLN A 65 14.90 6.75 3.05
C GLN A 65 15.11 7.91 4.03
N GLN A 66 14.14 8.83 4.10
CA GLN A 66 14.19 9.96 5.01
C GLN A 66 14.08 9.53 6.49
N VAL A 67 13.18 8.60 6.79
CA VAL A 67 12.98 8.04 8.14
C VAL A 67 14.24 7.33 8.62
N PHE A 68 14.80 6.40 7.84
CA PHE A 68 16.01 5.68 8.25
C PHE A 68 17.22 6.62 8.36
N ALA A 69 17.33 7.62 7.50
CA ALA A 69 18.35 8.66 7.64
C ALA A 69 18.14 9.51 8.91
N LEU A 70 16.90 9.80 9.29
CA LEU A 70 16.58 10.50 10.54
C LEU A 70 16.98 9.65 11.75
N LEU A 71 16.53 8.39 11.82
CA LEU A 71 16.88 7.48 12.91
C LEU A 71 18.40 7.34 13.07
N SER A 72 19.12 7.18 11.95
CA SER A 72 20.59 7.08 11.95
C SER A 72 21.27 8.35 12.50
N ARG A 73 20.71 9.55 12.27
CA ARG A 73 21.25 10.81 12.83
C ARG A 73 21.03 10.93 14.34
N HIS A 74 20.09 10.16 14.89
CA HIS A 74 19.76 10.12 16.31
C HIS A 74 20.31 8.86 17.01
N ASP A 75 21.22 8.12 16.36
CA ASP A 75 21.81 6.89 16.86
C ASP A 75 20.78 5.79 17.20
N ILE A 76 19.61 5.83 16.53
CA ILE A 76 18.57 4.81 16.65
C ILE A 76 18.73 3.83 15.49
N VAL A 77 18.99 2.56 15.82
CA VAL A 77 19.17 1.48 14.84
C VAL A 77 18.16 0.38 15.14
N PRO A 78 17.02 0.34 14.41
CA PRO A 78 16.03 -0.71 14.59
C PRO A 78 16.59 -2.08 14.21
N ASN A 79 16.12 -3.15 14.85
CA ASN A 79 16.40 -4.52 14.39
C ASN A 79 15.50 -4.91 13.19
N ASP A 80 15.80 -6.03 12.53
CA ASP A 80 15.09 -6.49 11.32
C ASP A 80 13.55 -6.52 11.46
N VAL A 81 13.03 -6.92 12.64
CA VAL A 81 11.58 -6.98 12.89
C VAL A 81 11.01 -5.56 13.03
N GLN A 82 11.69 -4.69 13.78
CA GLN A 82 11.30 -3.30 13.95
C GLN A 82 11.37 -2.53 12.62
N GLU A 83 12.40 -2.76 11.79
CA GLU A 83 12.49 -2.22 10.43
C GLU A 83 11.32 -2.66 9.55
N GLN A 84 10.95 -3.95 9.61
CA GLN A 84 9.81 -4.47 8.86
C GLN A 84 8.50 -3.81 9.28
N MET A 85 8.27 -3.66 10.59
CA MET A 85 7.06 -3.04 11.14
C MET A 85 6.98 -1.56 10.78
N LEU A 86 8.08 -0.83 10.94
CA LEU A 86 8.18 0.58 10.55
C LEU A 86 7.96 0.75 9.04
N THR A 87 8.53 -0.15 8.23
CA THR A 87 8.36 -0.14 6.78
C THR A 87 6.91 -0.30 6.37
N SER A 88 6.20 -1.24 6.99
CA SER A 88 4.76 -1.45 6.78
C SER A 88 3.96 -0.19 7.15
N HIS A 89 4.30 0.43 8.28
CA HIS A 89 3.61 1.62 8.77
C HIS A 89 3.76 2.82 7.83
N VAL A 90 4.99 3.15 7.43
CA VAL A 90 5.27 4.28 6.52
C VAL A 90 4.64 4.06 5.14
N ARG A 91 4.57 2.82 4.65
CA ARG A 91 3.83 2.49 3.42
C ARG A 91 2.33 2.74 3.55
N ALA A 92 1.74 2.42 4.71
CA ALA A 92 0.34 2.72 4.97
C ALA A 92 0.09 4.24 5.07
N MET A 93 1.00 5.00 5.68
CA MET A 93 0.95 6.47 5.69
C MET A 93 1.01 7.05 4.27
N ALA A 94 1.91 6.56 3.42
CA ALA A 94 2.00 6.97 2.02
C ALA A 94 0.71 6.66 1.25
N HIS A 95 0.12 5.48 1.48
CA HIS A 95 -1.16 5.13 0.89
C HIS A 95 -2.24 6.14 1.29
N ARG A 96 -2.41 6.43 2.59
CA ARG A 96 -3.41 7.41 3.08
C ARG A 96 -3.15 8.82 2.58
N SER A 97 -1.88 9.23 2.49
CA SER A 97 -1.49 10.53 1.94
C SER A 97 -1.92 10.68 0.47
N ILE A 98 -1.83 9.62 -0.34
CA ILE A 98 -2.23 9.66 -1.74
C ILE A 98 -3.75 9.43 -1.91
N SER A 99 -4.35 8.50 -1.17
CA SER A 99 -5.76 8.13 -1.31
C SER A 99 -6.73 9.08 -0.61
N GLY A 100 -6.25 9.82 0.40
CA GLY A 100 -7.09 10.62 1.30
C GLY A 100 -7.94 9.78 2.25
N GLU A 101 -7.69 8.47 2.35
CA GLU A 101 -8.37 7.61 3.33
C GLU A 101 -8.06 8.10 4.76
N PRO A 102 -9.09 8.30 5.61
CA PRO A 102 -8.88 8.83 6.94
C PRO A 102 -8.15 7.82 7.84
N LEU A 103 -7.42 8.35 8.82
CA LEU A 103 -6.93 7.53 9.91
C LEU A 103 -8.12 7.05 10.77
N PRO A 104 -8.16 5.77 11.21
CA PRO A 104 -9.13 5.33 12.21
C PRO A 104 -8.98 6.15 13.50
N GLU A 105 -10.08 6.29 14.24
CA GLU A 105 -10.07 6.96 15.54
C GLU A 105 -9.11 6.26 16.51
N VAL A 106 -8.24 7.05 17.14
CA VAL A 106 -7.25 6.59 18.12
C VAL A 106 -7.32 7.48 19.36
N ASP A 107 -7.19 6.87 20.53
CA ASP A 107 -7.24 7.57 21.80
C ASP A 107 -5.83 8.07 22.17
N ALA A 108 -5.69 9.39 22.34
CA ALA A 108 -4.42 10.03 22.70
C ALA A 108 -3.84 9.52 24.04
N SER A 109 -4.70 9.09 24.97
CA SER A 109 -4.25 8.59 26.29
C SER A 109 -3.38 7.33 26.19
N LEU A 110 -3.47 6.58 25.09
CA LEU A 110 -2.64 5.40 24.84
C LEU A 110 -1.17 5.73 24.58
N PHE A 111 -0.85 7.01 24.34
CA PHE A 111 0.48 7.46 23.94
C PHE A 111 1.16 8.36 24.98
N GLU A 112 0.57 8.50 26.18
CA GLU A 112 1.12 9.36 27.25
C GLU A 112 2.48 8.88 27.79
N GLU A 113 2.79 7.59 27.64
CA GLU A 113 4.07 7.01 28.07
C GLU A 113 5.18 7.12 27.01
N ILE A 114 4.86 7.56 25.79
CA ILE A 114 5.86 7.74 24.72
C ILE A 114 6.73 8.95 25.04
N SER A 115 8.05 8.80 24.86
CA SER A 115 8.98 9.89 25.15
C SER A 115 8.77 11.09 24.21
N GLU A 116 9.03 12.30 24.72
CA GLU A 116 8.95 13.53 23.93
C GLU A 116 9.87 13.48 22.71
N ASP A 117 11.03 12.83 22.82
CA ASP A 117 11.97 12.62 21.71
C ASP A 117 11.34 11.82 20.58
N SER A 118 10.74 10.66 20.89
CA SER A 118 10.08 9.80 19.90
C SER A 118 8.90 10.51 19.23
N MET A 119 8.13 11.25 20.03
CA MET A 119 7.02 12.06 19.52
C MET A 119 7.50 13.19 18.59
N MET A 120 8.59 13.87 18.93
CA MET A 120 9.20 14.92 18.11
C MET A 120 9.65 14.36 16.75
N LEU A 121 10.39 13.24 16.75
CA LEU A 121 10.84 12.59 15.51
C LEU A 121 9.65 12.17 14.65
N ALA A 122 8.59 11.62 15.24
CA ALA A 122 7.39 11.21 14.52
C ALA A 122 6.68 12.41 13.86
N ARG A 123 6.56 13.53 14.57
CA ARG A 123 5.99 14.77 14.02
C ARG A 123 6.82 15.33 12.86
N GLU A 124 8.15 15.26 12.93
CA GLU A 124 9.02 15.67 11.82
C GLU A 124 8.75 14.83 10.55
N VAL A 125 8.52 13.54 10.70
CA VAL A 125 8.19 12.65 9.57
C VAL A 125 6.80 12.93 9.04
N VAL A 126 5.77 13.06 9.90
CA VAL A 126 4.40 13.37 9.47
C VAL A 126 4.33 14.70 8.73
N ALA A 127 5.04 15.73 9.21
CA ALA A 127 5.11 17.03 8.56
C ALA A 127 5.65 16.96 7.12
N GLN A 128 6.52 15.99 6.81
CA GLN A 128 7.05 15.79 5.45
C GLN A 128 6.03 15.21 4.46
N PHE A 129 4.98 14.54 4.94
CA PHE A 129 3.84 14.16 4.09
C PHE A 129 2.98 15.38 3.76
N GLY A 130 2.83 16.32 4.70
CA GLY A 130 2.18 17.62 4.51
C GLY A 130 0.66 17.60 4.43
N ASN A 131 0.03 16.43 4.39
CA ASN A 131 -1.43 16.27 4.32
C ASN A 131 -1.99 15.19 5.25
N LEU A 132 -1.14 14.62 6.11
CA LEU A 132 -1.54 13.64 7.11
C LEU A 132 -1.93 14.33 8.43
N PRO A 133 -2.88 13.76 9.18
CA PRO A 133 -3.30 14.31 10.47
C PRO A 133 -2.21 14.09 11.54
N ASP A 134 -2.22 14.92 12.59
CA ASP A 134 -1.21 14.88 13.67
C ASP A 134 -1.23 13.55 14.43
N GLU A 135 -2.39 12.89 14.48
CA GLU A 135 -2.65 11.58 15.07
C GLU A 135 -1.73 10.47 14.51
N GLU A 136 -1.27 10.61 13.25
CA GLU A 136 -0.30 9.70 12.65
C GLU A 136 1.03 9.70 13.40
N ALA A 137 1.41 10.85 13.98
CA ALA A 137 2.64 10.96 14.72
C ALA A 137 2.56 10.16 16.02
N TRP A 138 1.38 10.03 16.62
CA TRP A 138 1.20 9.21 17.81
C TRP A 138 1.47 7.74 17.51
N LEU A 139 0.92 7.22 16.42
CA LEU A 139 1.15 5.84 16.00
C LEU A 139 2.60 5.60 15.56
N LEU A 140 3.17 6.50 14.76
CA LEU A 140 4.54 6.39 14.29
C LEU A 140 5.55 6.46 15.45
N SER A 141 5.27 7.27 16.48
CA SER A 141 6.17 7.44 17.63
C SER A 141 6.41 6.14 18.39
N VAL A 142 5.46 5.20 18.38
CA VAL A 142 5.63 3.86 18.99
C VAL A 142 6.78 3.09 18.34
N HIS A 143 6.94 3.19 17.01
CA HIS A 143 8.03 2.53 16.31
C HIS A 143 9.40 3.10 16.70
N PHE A 144 9.46 4.41 16.96
CA PHE A 144 10.70 5.08 17.35
C PHE A 144 11.06 4.80 18.81
N GLU A 145 10.07 4.76 19.70
CA GLU A 145 10.27 4.41 21.10
C GLU A 145 10.83 2.98 21.23
N VAL A 146 10.19 2.01 20.58
CA VAL A 146 10.62 0.60 20.62
C VAL A 146 12.02 0.42 20.00
N ALA A 147 12.32 1.14 18.91
CA ALA A 147 13.65 1.09 18.29
C ALA A 147 14.74 1.76 19.14
N LYS A 148 14.44 2.84 19.85
CA LYS A 148 15.38 3.55 20.73
C LYS A 148 15.91 2.65 21.84
N ASP A 149 15.04 1.86 22.45
CA ASP A 149 15.39 0.96 23.54
C ASP A 149 15.76 -0.45 23.09
N ASN A 150 15.68 -0.72 21.77
CA ASN A 150 15.83 -2.06 21.19
C ASN A 150 14.94 -3.13 21.87
N LEU A 151 13.72 -2.73 22.25
CA LEU A 151 12.73 -3.59 22.91
C LEU A 151 11.97 -4.49 21.92
#